data_AF-A0A9P3GHX7-F1
#
_entry.id   AF-A0A9P3GHX7-F1
#
_cell.length_a   1.000
_cell.length_b   1.000
_cell.length_c   1.000
_cell.angle_alpha   90.00
_cell.angle_beta   90.00
_cell.angle_gamma   90.00
#
_symmetry.space_group_name_H-M   'P 1'
#
loop_
_entity.id
_entity.type
_entity.pdbx_description
1 polymer ?
#
loop_
_entity_poly.entity_id
_entity_poly.type
_entity_poly.pdbx_seq_one_letter_code
_entity_poly.pdbx_strand_id
1 'polypeptide(L)'
;MHNSLEYWRTTPSTAAALFSVEMPYRPPKSRVGAFLWRRRMWLETTMGLSVLEPWEKLMILVIFYLLITVTATGVYRFLPQQLDVLHSRTVYYFFGHEASQSGAQAVQQLVSGIANSTKEL
;
A
#
# COMPACT_ATOMS: atom_id res chain seq x y z
N MET A 1 33.42 28.21 5.07
CA MET A 1 32.44 28.29 6.18
C MET A 1 31.32 29.22 5.73
N HIS A 2 30.12 28.70 5.51
CA HIS A 2 28.94 29.49 5.18
C HIS A 2 28.45 30.19 6.46
N ASN A 3 28.13 31.47 6.42
CA ASN A 3 27.65 32.22 7.60
C ASN A 3 26.27 31.68 8.04
N SER A 4 26.23 31.00 9.19
CA SER A 4 25.00 30.40 9.77
C SER A 4 23.88 31.41 10.00
N LEU A 5 24.22 32.68 10.13
CA LEU A 5 23.30 33.79 10.35
C LEU A 5 22.49 34.19 9.11
N GLU A 6 22.79 33.71 7.90
CA GLU A 6 21.96 34.01 6.74
C GLU A 6 20.91 32.91 6.46
N TYR A 7 21.13 31.70 6.97
CA TYR A 7 20.30 30.53 6.69
C TYR A 7 18.83 30.74 7.07
N TRP A 8 18.55 31.39 8.20
CA TRP A 8 17.18 31.66 8.67
C TRP A 8 16.38 32.63 7.78
N ARG A 9 17.04 33.44 6.94
CA ARG A 9 16.37 34.34 5.99
C ARG A 9 16.06 33.67 4.66
N THR A 10 16.73 32.57 4.33
CA THR A 10 16.53 31.89 3.05
C THR A 10 15.18 31.18 3.01
N THR A 11 14.43 31.40 1.92
CA THR A 11 13.25 30.58 1.62
C THR A 11 13.70 29.39 0.80
N PRO A 12 13.57 28.15 1.30
CA PRO A 12 14.00 26.98 0.56
C PRO A 12 13.18 26.84 -0.72
N SER A 13 13.85 26.46 -1.80
CA SER A 13 13.18 25.99 -3.01
C SER A 13 12.32 24.76 -2.67
N THR A 14 11.22 24.54 -3.39
CA THR A 14 10.33 23.39 -3.15
C THR A 14 11.08 22.06 -3.23
N ALA A 15 12.00 21.91 -4.19
CA ALA A 15 12.81 20.70 -4.33
C ALA A 15 13.76 20.53 -3.14
N ALA A 16 14.39 21.61 -2.69
CA ALA A 16 15.22 21.60 -1.50
C ALA A 16 14.38 21.20 -0.29
N ALA A 17 13.21 21.80 -0.06
CA ALA A 17 12.35 21.48 1.07
C ALA A 17 11.87 20.02 1.12
N LEU A 18 11.74 19.36 -0.03
CA LEU A 18 11.21 17.98 -0.10
C LEU A 18 12.29 16.90 -0.13
N PHE A 19 13.45 17.18 -0.71
CA PHE A 19 14.48 16.17 -0.95
C PHE A 19 15.82 16.46 -0.26
N SER A 20 15.98 17.60 0.41
CA SER A 20 17.18 17.86 1.22
C SER A 20 17.28 16.85 2.37
N VAL A 21 18.50 16.43 2.70
CA VAL A 21 18.76 15.54 3.84
C VAL A 21 18.36 16.22 5.15
N GLU A 22 18.77 17.47 5.31
CA GLU A 22 18.40 18.36 6.41
C GLU A 22 17.05 19.01 6.13
N MET A 23 16.14 18.96 7.10
CA MET A 23 14.82 19.56 6.91
C MET A 23 14.87 21.07 7.20
N PRO A 24 14.45 21.94 6.26
CA PRO A 24 14.31 23.36 6.56
C PRO A 24 13.11 23.61 7.47
N TYR A 25 13.28 24.48 8.46
CA TYR A 25 12.23 24.86 9.43
C TYR A 25 11.10 25.72 8.84
N ARG A 26 11.24 26.19 7.59
CA ARG A 26 10.24 27.03 6.92
C ARG A 26 9.59 26.30 5.73
N PRO A 27 8.26 26.44 5.55
CA PRO A 27 7.58 25.93 4.38
C PRO A 27 8.00 26.70 3.11
N PRO A 28 8.06 26.03 1.95
CA PRO A 28 8.26 26.69 0.65
C PRO A 28 7.02 27.52 0.27
N LYS A 29 7.20 28.53 -0.60
CA LYS A 29 6.13 29.46 -1.00
C LYS A 29 4.98 28.81 -1.78
N SER A 30 5.23 27.68 -2.44
CA SER A 30 4.22 26.96 -3.23
C SER A 30 3.19 26.27 -2.32
N ARG A 31 1.90 26.34 -2.66
CA ARG A 31 0.82 25.67 -1.90
C ARG A 31 1.00 24.16 -1.82
N VAL A 32 1.32 23.52 -2.94
CA VAL A 32 1.58 22.06 -3.00
C VAL A 32 2.87 21.73 -2.25
N GLY A 33 3.90 22.55 -2.41
CA GLY A 33 5.16 22.40 -1.68
C GLY A 33 4.98 22.49 -0.17
N ALA A 34 4.17 23.44 0.31
CA ALA A 34 3.89 23.62 1.73
C ALA A 34 3.09 22.45 2.32
N PHE A 35 2.14 21.89 1.55
CA PHE A 35 1.40 20.70 1.95
C PHE A 35 2.32 19.48 2.10
N LEU A 36 3.15 19.20 1.08
CA LEU A 36 4.10 18.09 1.10
C LEU A 36 5.16 18.27 2.20
N TRP A 37 5.65 19.50 2.39
CA TRP A 37 6.56 19.82 3.49
C TRP A 37 5.93 19.54 4.85
N ARG A 38 4.65 19.89 5.06
CA ARG A 38 3.95 19.59 6.32
C ARG A 38 3.82 18.08 6.56
N ARG A 39 3.49 17.31 5.52
CA ARG A 39 3.38 15.85 5.62
C ARG A 39 4.73 15.21 5.94
N ARG A 40 5.80 15.68 5.29
CA ARG A 40 7.18 15.29 5.57
C ARG A 40 7.58 15.63 7.00
N MET A 41 7.28 16.85 7.46
CA MET A 41 7.60 17.29 8.81
C MET A 41 6.93 16.42 9.87
N TRP A 42 5.63 16.14 9.70
CA TRP A 42 4.90 15.24 10.58
C TRP A 42 5.50 13.83 10.61
N LEU A 43 5.87 13.29 9.46
CA LEU A 43 6.49 11.97 9.38
C LEU A 43 7.87 11.95 10.05
N GLU A 44 8.72 12.94 9.79
CA GLU A 44 10.06 12.99 10.40
C GLU A 44 10.00 13.18 11.92
N THR A 45 9.05 13.98 12.44
CA THR A 45 8.89 14.17 13.89
C THR A 45 8.28 12.94 14.58
N THR A 46 7.24 12.33 14.00
CA THR A 46 6.58 11.17 14.62
C THR A 46 7.44 9.92 14.62
N MET A 47 8.29 9.74 13.59
CA MET A 47 9.24 8.62 13.51
C MET A 47 10.56 8.91 14.24
N GLY A 48 10.74 10.09 14.82
CA GLY A 48 11.99 10.50 15.49
C GLY A 48 13.17 10.72 14.53
N LEU A 49 12.93 10.79 13.22
CA LEU A 49 13.96 10.96 12.19
C LEU A 49 14.65 12.33 12.24
N SER A 50 14.09 13.29 12.98
CA SER A 50 14.66 14.63 13.13
C SER A 50 15.85 14.71 14.07
N VAL A 51 16.06 13.69 14.93
CA VAL A 51 17.16 13.66 15.92
C VAL A 51 18.37 12.88 15.42
N LEU A 52 18.16 12.00 14.44
CA LEU A 52 19.19 11.11 13.91
C LEU A 52 20.23 11.87 13.08
N GLU A 53 21.44 11.33 13.07
CA GLU A 53 22.45 11.81 12.15
C GLU A 53 22.06 11.53 10.69
N PRO A 54 22.55 12.34 9.73
CA PRO A 54 22.25 12.17 8.31
C PRO A 54 22.48 10.75 7.76
N TRP A 55 23.51 10.06 8.26
CA TRP A 55 23.86 8.71 7.82
C TRP A 55 22.93 7.64 8.42
N GLU A 56 22.57 7.75 9.70
CA GLU A 56 21.64 6.82 10.38
C GLU A 56 20.25 6.90 9.76
N LYS A 57 19.81 8.13 9.47
CA LYS A 57 18.57 8.40 8.73
C LYS A 57 18.55 7.68 7.38
N LEU A 58 19.67 7.68 6.65
CA LEU A 58 19.78 6.98 5.37
C LEU A 58 19.62 5.47 5.54
N MET A 59 20.29 4.85 6.52
CA MET A 59 20.15 3.42 6.81
C MET A 59 18.70 3.03 7.12
N ILE A 60 18.06 3.77 8.02
CA ILE A 60 16.68 3.50 8.43
C ILE A 60 15.73 3.62 7.24
N LEU A 61 15.90 4.65 6.39
CA LEU A 61 15.11 4.80 5.18
C LEU A 61 15.30 3.62 4.23
N VAL A 62 16.55 3.15 4.02
CA VAL A 62 16.82 1.99 3.16
C VAL A 62 16.13 0.73 3.69
N ILE A 63 16.23 0.47 4.99
CA ILE A 63 15.57 -0.69 5.63
C ILE A 63 14.06 -0.57 5.50
N PHE A 64 13.50 0.62 5.75
CA PHE A 64 12.07 0.87 5.64
C PHE A 64 11.56 0.69 4.21
N TYR A 65 12.29 1.19 3.20
CA TYR A 65 11.97 0.95 1.79
C TYR A 65 12.05 -0.52 1.42
N LEU A 66 13.04 -1.27 1.93
CA LEU A 66 13.15 -2.72 1.72
C LEU A 66 11.94 -3.45 2.32
N LEU A 67 11.53 -3.10 3.55
CA LEU A 67 10.36 -3.68 4.18
C LEU A 67 9.09 -3.37 3.37
N ILE A 68 8.90 -2.12 2.95
CA ILE A 68 7.76 -1.73 2.11
C ILE A 68 7.76 -2.49 0.79
N THR A 69 8.90 -2.63 0.11
CA THR A 69 8.94 -3.33 -1.19
C THR A 69 8.64 -4.81 -1.03
N VAL A 70 9.16 -5.48 0.01
CA VAL A 70 8.84 -6.88 0.31
C VAL A 70 7.36 -7.03 0.66
N THR A 71 6.83 -6.18 1.54
CA THR A 71 5.40 -6.19 1.90
C THR A 71 4.50 -5.89 0.70
N ALA A 72 4.82 -4.88 -0.10
CA ALA A 72 4.05 -4.53 -1.30
C ALA A 72 4.07 -5.65 -2.34
N THR A 73 5.22 -6.30 -2.53
CA THR A 73 5.35 -7.48 -3.40
C THR A 73 4.51 -8.64 -2.88
N GLY A 74 4.56 -8.90 -1.57
CA GLY A 74 3.74 -9.91 -0.90
C GLY A 74 2.25 -9.64 -1.08
N VAL A 75 1.80 -8.41 -0.80
CA VAL A 75 0.42 -7.96 -1.00
C VAL A 75 0.02 -8.11 -2.47
N TYR A 76 0.81 -7.62 -3.41
CA TYR A 76 0.48 -7.68 -4.83
C TYR A 76 0.33 -9.12 -5.33
N ARG A 77 1.15 -10.05 -4.82
CA ARG A 77 1.07 -11.47 -5.21
C ARG A 77 -0.04 -12.24 -4.48
N PHE A 78 -0.30 -11.92 -3.21
CA PHE A 78 -1.22 -12.66 -2.35
C PHE A 78 -2.66 -12.16 -2.44
N LEU A 79 -2.85 -10.85 -2.59
CA LEU A 79 -4.16 -10.21 -2.61
C LEU A 79 -5.07 -10.72 -3.75
N PRO A 80 -4.63 -10.91 -5.02
CA PRO A 80 -5.52 -11.45 -6.06
C PRO A 80 -6.01 -12.87 -5.73
N GLN A 81 -5.19 -13.71 -5.10
CA GLN A 81 -5.59 -15.07 -4.70
C GLN A 81 -6.69 -15.06 -3.63
N GLN A 82 -6.67 -14.07 -2.74
CA GLN A 82 -7.65 -13.91 -1.67
C GLN A 82 -8.96 -13.29 -2.18
N LEU A 83 -8.88 -12.42 -3.20
CA LEU A 83 -10.06 -11.74 -3.76
C LEU A 83 -11.08 -12.73 -4.34
N ASP A 84 -10.65 -13.80 -5.00
CA ASP A 84 -11.58 -14.80 -5.56
C ASP A 84 -12.39 -15.51 -4.45
N VAL A 85 -11.73 -15.84 -3.35
CA VAL A 85 -12.36 -16.48 -2.18
C VAL A 85 -13.27 -15.51 -1.45
N LEU A 86 -12.81 -14.27 -1.22
CA LEU A 86 -13.63 -13.23 -0.59
C LEU A 86 -14.84 -12.90 -1.45
N HIS A 87 -14.67 -12.74 -2.77
CA HIS A 87 -15.75 -12.43 -3.70
C HIS A 87 -16.84 -13.50 -3.66
N SER A 88 -16.45 -14.77 -3.71
CA SER A 88 -17.40 -15.90 -3.63
C SER A 88 -18.19 -15.89 -2.31
N ARG A 89 -17.53 -15.57 -1.19
CA ARG A 89 -18.18 -15.45 0.13
C ARG A 89 -19.08 -14.21 0.22
N THR A 90 -18.63 -13.06 -0.28
CA THR A 90 -19.40 -11.82 -0.27
C THR A 90 -20.66 -11.97 -1.11
N VAL A 91 -20.57 -12.56 -2.30
CA VAL A 91 -21.74 -12.86 -3.15
C VAL A 91 -22.71 -13.80 -2.43
N TYR A 92 -22.21 -14.83 -1.75
CA TYR A 92 -23.05 -15.71 -0.95
C TYR A 92 -23.81 -14.96 0.15
N TYR A 93 -23.12 -14.11 0.92
CA TYR A 93 -23.77 -13.34 1.99
C TYR A 93 -24.71 -12.26 1.47
N PHE A 94 -24.46 -11.70 0.28
CA PHE A 94 -25.28 -10.63 -0.27
C PHE A 94 -26.52 -11.13 -1.04
N PHE A 95 -26.37 -12.23 -1.78
CA PHE A 95 -27.42 -12.75 -2.68
C PHE A 95 -28.05 -14.07 -2.19
N GLY A 96 -27.53 -14.67 -1.11
CA GLY A 96 -28.11 -15.85 -0.47
C GLY A 96 -28.11 -17.13 -1.31
N HIS A 97 -27.48 -17.13 -2.50
CA HIS A 97 -27.41 -18.28 -3.39
C HIS A 97 -25.95 -18.64 -3.72
N GLU A 98 -25.64 -19.93 -3.67
CA GLU A 98 -24.38 -20.51 -4.14
C GLU A 98 -24.30 -20.41 -5.66
N ALA A 99 -23.65 -19.37 -6.18
CA ALA A 99 -23.63 -19.12 -7.62
C ALA A 99 -22.75 -20.08 -8.46
N SER A 100 -22.09 -21.11 -7.90
CA SER A 100 -21.16 -21.91 -8.71
C SER A 100 -20.93 -23.38 -8.36
N GLN A 101 -21.33 -23.89 -7.19
CA GLN A 101 -21.01 -25.27 -6.81
C GLN A 101 -22.20 -26.23 -6.91
N SER A 102 -23.40 -25.77 -6.54
CA SER A 102 -24.62 -26.57 -6.59
C SER A 102 -25.11 -26.82 -8.02
N GLY A 103 -24.91 -25.88 -8.95
CA GLY A 103 -25.26 -26.07 -10.37
C GLY A 103 -24.40 -27.13 -11.07
N ALA A 104 -23.07 -27.07 -10.90
CA ALA A 104 -22.16 -28.02 -11.51
C ALA A 104 -22.30 -29.44 -10.92
N GLN A 105 -22.52 -29.54 -9.60
CA GLN A 105 -22.74 -30.82 -8.92
C GLN A 105 -24.15 -31.39 -9.20
N ALA A 106 -25.19 -30.55 -9.27
CA ALA A 106 -26.53 -31.00 -9.63
C ALA A 106 -26.61 -31.49 -11.08
N VAL A 107 -25.91 -30.82 -12.01
CA VAL A 107 -25.81 -31.27 -13.40
C VAL A 107 -25.05 -32.60 -13.48
N GLN A 108 -23.96 -32.78 -12.72
CA GLN A 108 -23.23 -34.06 -12.69
C GLN A 108 -24.06 -35.21 -12.09
N GLN A 109 -24.90 -34.94 -11.08
CA GLN A 109 -25.80 -35.93 -10.50
C GLN A 109 -26.99 -36.27 -11.40
N LEU A 110 -27.52 -35.29 -12.14
CA LEU A 110 -28.56 -35.52 -13.15
C LEU A 110 -28.03 -36.32 -14.34
N VAL A 111 -26.84 -35.97 -14.84
CA VAL A 111 -26.20 -36.69 -15.95
C VAL A 111 -25.86 -38.13 -15.57
N SER A 112 -25.36 -38.36 -14.35
CA SER A 112 -25.10 -39.72 -13.87
C SER A 112 -26.37 -40.52 -13.63
N GLY A 113 -27.45 -39.88 -13.16
CA GLY A 113 -28.78 -40.51 -13.03
C GLY A 113 -29.38 -40.95 -14.37
N ILE A 114 -29.33 -40.10 -15.39
CA ILE A 114 -29.83 -40.42 -16.74
C ILE A 114 -29.00 -41.54 -17.39
N ALA A 115 -27.68 -41.51 -17.20
CA ALA A 115 -26.77 -42.53 -17.73
C ALA A 115 -26.95 -43.91 -17.09
N ASN A 116 -27.43 -43.98 -15.85
CA ASN A 116 -27.81 -45.26 -15.23
C ASN A 116 -29.17 -45.75 -15.69
N SER A 117 -30.14 -44.85 -15.88
CA SER A 117 -31.50 -45.23 -16.33
C SER A 117 -31.54 -45.81 -17.75
N THR A 118 -30.52 -45.55 -18.56
CA THR A 118 -30.38 -46.06 -19.93
C THR A 118 -29.68 -47.42 -20.01
N LYS A 119 -29.12 -47.93 -18.91
CA LYS A 119 -28.45 -49.23 -18.84
C LYS A 119 -29.35 -50.36 -18.30
N GLU A 120 -30.52 -50.03 -17.78
CA GLU A 120 -31.48 -50.99 -17.21
C GLU A 120 -32.66 -51.33 -18.17
N LEU A 121 -32.54 -50.96 -19.44
CA LEU A 121 -33.40 -51.39 -20.56
C LEU A 121 -32.58 -52.25 -21.54
#